data_AF-A0A2G9Y3R6-F1
#
_entry.id   AF-A0A2G9Y3R6-F1
#
_cell.length_a   1.000
_cell.length_b   1.000
_cell.length_c   1.000
_cell.angle_alpha   90.00
_cell.angle_beta   90.00
_cell.angle_gamma   90.00
#
_symmetry.space_group_name_H-M   'P 1'
#
loop_
_entity.id
_entity.type
_entity.pdbx_description
1 polymer ?
#
loop_
_entity_poly.entity_id
_entity_poly.type
_entity_poly.pdbx_seq_one_letter_code
_entity_poly.pdbx_strand_id
1 'polypeptide(L)' 'MANPFNWVEIRTRDLERAKKFYEALFGWKISGKENKDFAYWLIDTGAKPGGGMWRMPEGKPLGVFLLDRHHFLYYNV' A
#
# COMPACT_ATOMS: atom_id res chain seq x y z
N MET A 1 -9.62 -16.61 -18.57
CA MET A 1 -10.24 -15.68 -17.58
C MET A 1 -9.14 -14.76 -17.08
N ALA A 2 -9.35 -13.44 -17.10
CA ALA A 2 -8.40 -12.49 -16.50
C ALA A 2 -8.48 -12.61 -14.97
N ASN A 3 -7.33 -12.55 -14.28
CA ASN A 3 -7.28 -12.49 -12.83
C ASN A 3 -7.12 -11.01 -12.42
N PRO A 4 -8.20 -10.30 -12.07
CA PRO A 4 -8.12 -8.88 -11.77
C PRO A 4 -7.38 -8.67 -10.46
N PHE A 5 -6.38 -7.78 -10.48
CA PHE A 5 -5.74 -7.29 -9.26
C PHE A 5 -6.80 -6.66 -8.34
N ASN A 6 -6.78 -7.04 -7.07
CA ASN A 6 -7.81 -6.65 -6.10
C ASN A 6 -7.23 -5.86 -4.92
N TRP A 7 -5.91 -5.65 -4.85
CA TRP A 7 -5.26 -4.93 -3.77
C TRP A 7 -3.97 -4.25 -4.21
N VAL A 8 -3.76 -3.01 -3.77
CA VAL A 8 -2.49 -2.29 -3.91
C VAL A 8 -1.81 -2.22 -2.56
N GLU A 9 -0.59 -2.74 -2.45
CA GLU A 9 0.16 -2.79 -1.20
C GLU A 9 1.44 -1.95 -1.34
N ILE A 10 1.56 -0.90 -0.54
CA ILE A 10 2.66 0.07 -0.61
C ILE A 10 3.59 -0.12 0.59
N ARG A 11 4.84 -0.49 0.33
CA ARG A 11 5.87 -0.67 1.35
C ARG A 11 6.82 0.52 1.36
N THR A 12 6.85 1.24 2.48
CA THR A 12 7.64 2.47 2.65
C THR A 12 8.37 2.48 3.99
N ARG A 13 9.30 3.40 4.18
CA ARG A 13 9.86 3.72 5.51
C ARG A 13 9.10 4.85 6.19
N ASP A 14 8.54 5.75 5.39
CA ASP A 14 7.86 6.94 5.84
C ASP A 14 6.41 6.91 5.35
N LEU A 15 5.51 6.50 6.26
CA LEU A 15 4.08 6.41 6.01
C LEU A 15 3.45 7.79 5.79
N GLU A 16 3.89 8.81 6.53
CA GLU A 16 3.34 10.17 6.42
C GLU A 16 3.72 10.81 5.09
N ARG A 17 4.98 10.68 4.67
CA ARG A 17 5.42 11.17 3.37
C ARG A 17 4.73 10.42 2.23
N ALA A 18 4.66 9.10 2.31
CA ALA A 18 3.99 8.29 1.29
C ALA A 18 2.49 8.63 1.22
N LYS A 19 1.81 8.75 2.36
CA LYS A 19 0.43 9.20 2.44
C LYS A 19 0.24 10.51 1.69
N LYS A 20 0.96 11.57 2.05
CA LYS A 20 0.83 12.89 1.41
C LYS A 20 1.02 12.81 -0.11
N PHE A 21 1.99 12.02 -0.57
CA PHE A 21 2.25 11.83 -1.99
C PHE A 21 1.07 11.14 -2.70
N TYR A 22 0.58 10.02 -2.19
CA TYR A 22 -0.48 9.24 -2.83
C TYR A 22 -1.87 9.88 -2.70
N GLU A 23 -2.14 10.58 -1.59
CA GLU A 23 -3.35 11.41 -1.45
C GLU A 23 -3.35 12.55 -2.47
N ALA A 24 -2.21 13.23 -2.68
CA ALA A 24 -2.11 14.31 -3.66
C ALA A 24 -2.17 13.80 -5.11
N LEU A 25 -1.57 12.65 -5.40
CA LEU A 25 -1.49 12.11 -6.76
C LEU A 25 -2.80 11.48 -7.24
N PHE A 26 -3.49 10.74 -6.35
CA PHE A 26 -4.66 9.94 -6.73
C PHE A 26 -5.95 10.34 -6.03
N GLY A 27 -5.90 11.28 -5.08
CA GLY A 27 -7.07 11.63 -4.26
C GLY A 27 -7.53 10.51 -3.32
N TRP A 28 -6.68 9.52 -3.08
CA TRP A 28 -6.97 8.42 -2.15
C TRP A 28 -7.12 8.94 -0.73
N LYS A 29 -7.85 8.20 0.10
CA LYS A 29 -7.96 8.46 1.54
C LYS A 29 -7.14 7.41 2.27
N ILE A 30 -6.13 7.84 3.02
CA ILE A 30 -5.23 6.91 3.69
C ILE A 30 -5.36 7.11 5.20
N SER A 31 -5.76 6.03 5.89
CA SER A 31 -6.07 6.06 7.30
C SER A 31 -5.37 4.94 8.06
N GLY A 32 -4.83 5.29 9.21
CA GLY A 32 -4.23 4.35 10.13
C GLY A 32 -3.72 5.08 11.36
N LYS A 33 -3.25 4.31 12.34
CA LYS A 33 -2.62 4.84 13.54
C LYS A 33 -1.16 4.42 13.53
N GLU A 34 -0.28 5.32 13.92
CA GLU A 34 1.08 4.90 14.25
C GLU A 34 1.02 4.04 15.51
N ASN A 35 1.35 2.77 15.35
CA ASN A 35 1.73 1.94 16.48
C ASN A 35 3.20 1.56 16.28
N LYS A 36 3.97 1.57 17.36
CA LYS A 36 5.41 1.25 17.35
C LYS A 36 5.67 -0.19 16.89
N ASP A 37 4.69 -1.06 17.09
CA ASP A 37 4.79 -2.50 16.81
C ASP A 37 4.14 -2.90 15.47
N PHE A 38 3.18 -2.11 14.98
CA PHE A 38 2.43 -2.43 13.77
C PHE A 38 1.96 -1.17 13.04
N ALA A 39 2.57 -0.87 11.91
CA ALA A 39 2.32 0.36 11.16
C ALA A 39 1.80 0.02 9.76
N TYR A 40 0.56 -0.49 9.73
CA TYR A 40 -0.19 -0.81 8.52
C TYR A 40 -1.41 0.11 8.41
N TRP A 41 -1.48 0.88 7.32
CA TRP A 41 -2.56 1.84 7.06
C TRP A 41 -3.40 1.36 5.89
N LEU A 42 -4.70 1.62 5.94
CA LEU A 42 -5.63 1.28 4.88
C LEU A 42 -5.75 2.43 3.88
N ILE A 43 -5.79 2.05 2.61
CA ILE A 43 -5.98 2.95 1.47
C ILE A 43 -7.38 2.72 0.93
N ASP A 44 -8.21 3.75 0.99
CA ASP A 44 -9.49 3.84 0.30
C ASP A 44 -9.29 4.62 -1.00
N THR A 45 -9.47 3.93 -2.13
CA THR A 45 -9.34 4.52 -3.47
C THR A 45 -10.65 5.12 -3.99
N GLY A 46 -11.75 5.02 -3.22
CA GLY A 46 -13.11 5.37 -3.63
C GLY A 46 -13.81 4.27 -4.43
N ALA A 47 -13.10 3.22 -4.84
CA ALA A 47 -13.63 2.04 -5.53
C ALA A 47 -12.84 0.78 -5.15
N LYS A 48 -13.16 -0.36 -5.76
CA LYS A 48 -12.25 -1.50 -5.76
C LYS A 48 -11.24 -1.33 -6.91
N PRO A 49 -9.96 -1.72 -6.72
CA PRO A 49 -9.36 -2.29 -5.52
C PRO A 49 -9.08 -1.25 -4.42
N GLY A 50 -9.13 -1.69 -3.17
CA GLY A 50 -8.56 -0.97 -2.04
C GLY A 50 -7.06 -1.22 -1.94
N GLY A 51 -6.45 -0.77 -0.85
CA GLY A 51 -5.04 -1.03 -0.62
C GLY A 51 -4.58 -0.92 0.82
N GLY A 52 -3.29 -1.19 1.00
CA GLY A 52 -2.58 -1.12 2.25
C GLY A 52 -1.27 -0.36 2.10
N MET A 53 -0.82 0.25 3.18
CA MET A 53 0.48 0.89 3.26
C MET A 53 1.20 0.42 4.53
N TRP A 54 2.35 -0.21 4.36
CA TRP A 54 3.11 -0.80 5.46
C TRP A 54 4.46 -0.13 5.62
N ARG A 55 4.77 0.30 6.85
CA ARG A 55 6.13 0.67 7.23
C ARG A 55 7.00 -0.57 7.33
N MET A 56 7.93 -0.72 6.40
CA MET A 56 8.89 -1.83 6.42
C MET A 56 10.08 -1.53 7.34
N PRO A 57 10.58 -2.54 8.08
CA PRO A 57 11.83 -2.43 8.82
C PRO A 57 13.06 -2.14 7.96
N GLU A 58 14.16 -1.78 8.62
CA GLU A 58 15.46 -1.66 7.96
C GLU A 58 15.93 -2.94 7.28
N GLY A 59 16.59 -2.80 6.12
CA GLY A 59 17.10 -3.92 5.32
C GLY A 59 16.05 -4.76 4.58
N LYS A 60 14.74 -4.44 4.68
CA LYS A 60 13.70 -5.09 3.89
C LYS A 60 13.39 -4.32 2.59
N PRO A 61 12.99 -5.02 1.50
CA PRO A 61 12.67 -4.38 0.23
C PRO A 61 11.43 -3.48 0.35
N LEU A 62 11.50 -2.33 -0.32
CA LEU A 62 10.40 -1.39 -0.51
C LEU A 62 9.72 -1.66 -1.85
N GLY A 63 8.57 -1.02 -2.10
CA GLY A 63 7.91 -1.08 -3.42
C GLY A 63 6.39 -1.10 -3.35
N VAL A 64 5.78 -1.16 -4.53
CA VAL A 64 4.33 -1.30 -4.69
C VAL A 64 4.04 -2.70 -5.22
N PHE A 65 3.15 -3.41 -4.54
CA PHE A 65 2.77 -4.77 -4.86
C PHE A 65 1.32 -4.76 -5.30
N LEU A 66 1.04 -5.44 -6.40
CA LEU A 66 -0.32 -5.67 -6.86
C LEU A 66 -0.67 -7.10 -6.48
N LEU A 67 -1.63 -7.25 -5.57
CA LEU A 67 -2.09 -8.57 -5.17
C LEU A 67 -3.33 -8.90 -5.99
N ASP A 68 -3.38 -10.14 -6.45
CA ASP A 68 -4.61 -10.75 -6.92
C ASP A 68 -5.12 -11.72 -5.85
N ARG A 69 -6.35 -12.21 -5.99
CA ARG A 69 -7.01 -13.06 -4.98
C ARG A 69 -6.30 -14.42 -4.74
N HIS A 70 -5.33 -14.77 -5.57
CA HIS A 70 -4.67 -16.07 -5.62
C HIS A 70 -3.12 -15.99 -5.71
N HIS A 71 -2.48 -14.86 -6.03
CA HIS A 71 -1.02 -14.72 -6.19
C HIS A 71 -0.44 -13.36 -5.75
N PHE A 72 0.78 -13.40 -5.21
CA PHE A 72 1.62 -12.24 -4.91
C PHE A 72 2.44 -11.87 -6.16
N LEU A 73 2.16 -10.73 -6.80
CA LEU A 73 3.00 -10.21 -7.89
C LEU A 73 3.85 -9.04 -7.38
N TYR A 74 5.18 -9.24 -7.39
CA TYR A 74 6.20 -8.28 -6.98
C TYR A 74 6.59 -7.39 -8.16
N TYR A 75 6.48 -6.07 -8.02
CA TYR A 75 7.07 -5.11 -8.96
C TYR A 75 8.02 -4.17 -8.20
N ASN A 76 9.30 -4.16 -8.59
CA ASN A 76 10.23 -3.09 -8.22
C ASN A 76 9.98 -1.91 -9.15
N VAL A 77 9.75 -0.73 -8.58
CA VAL A 77 9.93 0.56 -9.27
C VAL A 77 11.29 1.13 -8.92
#